data_AF-A0A967L608-F1
#
_entry.id   AF-A0A967L608-F1
#
_cell.length_a   1.000
_cell.length_b   1.000
_cell.length_c   1.000
_cell.angle_alpha   90.00
_cell.angle_beta   90.00
_cell.angle_gamma   90.00
#
_symmetry.space_group_name_H-M   'P 1'
#
loop_
_entity.id
_entity.type
_entity.pdbx_description
1 polymer ?
#
loop_
_entity_poly.entity_id
_entity_poly.type
_entity_poly.pdbx_seq_one_letter_code
_entity_poly.pdbx_strand_id
1 'polypeptide(L)'
;DQLTKRRETLEISAEVDRSEDQVEFRVVEPPRVPTEPAAPNRPALVTASLGAAALGYGALGILMTLVWPAFYTRADLYEAMQIPVLGSIEKVRTGRARRRAVIEMTLYVLAVAGLLLAYGVIMAIALEFV
;
A
#
# COMPACT_ATOMS: atom_id res chain seq x y z
N ASP A 1 -8.88 -44.55 -71.51
CA ASP A 1 -9.53 -44.68 -70.19
C ASP A 1 -8.68 -44.27 -68.98
N GLN A 2 -7.37 -44.51 -68.94
CA GLN A 2 -6.52 -44.03 -67.82
C GLN A 2 -6.33 -42.49 -67.77
N LEU A 3 -6.39 -41.80 -68.91
CA LEU A 3 -6.17 -40.35 -68.99
C LEU A 3 -7.41 -39.53 -68.55
N THR A 4 -8.61 -40.10 -68.62
CA THR A 4 -9.87 -39.45 -68.21
C THR A 4 -10.00 -39.46 -66.69
N LYS A 5 -9.67 -40.59 -66.04
CA LYS A 5 -9.65 -40.70 -64.56
C LYS A 5 -8.68 -39.71 -63.90
N ARG A 6 -7.52 -39.44 -64.53
CA ARG A 6 -6.53 -38.52 -63.99
C ARG A 6 -6.97 -37.05 -64.04
N ARG A 7 -7.87 -36.69 -64.97
CA ARG A 7 -8.51 -35.36 -64.99
C ARG A 7 -9.55 -35.22 -63.90
N GLU A 8 -10.40 -36.23 -63.73
CA GLU A 8 -11.43 -36.27 -62.69
C GLU A 8 -10.85 -36.19 -61.27
N THR A 9 -9.72 -36.85 -61.01
CA THR A 9 -9.05 -36.77 -59.71
C THR A 9 -8.40 -35.40 -59.44
N LEU A 10 -7.92 -34.71 -60.48
CA LEU A 10 -7.36 -33.35 -60.33
C LEU A 10 -8.47 -32.30 -60.13
N GLU A 11 -9.65 -32.52 -60.69
CA GLU A 11 -10.82 -31.67 -60.47
C GLU A 11 -11.34 -31.80 -59.02
N ILE A 12 -11.30 -33.01 -58.45
CA ILE A 12 -11.61 -33.25 -57.03
C ILE A 12 -10.51 -32.68 -56.11
N SER A 13 -9.22 -32.82 -56.47
CA SER A 13 -8.12 -32.22 -55.69
C SER A 13 -8.12 -30.69 -55.73
N ALA A 14 -8.60 -30.07 -56.80
CA ALA A 14 -8.73 -28.61 -56.91
C ALA A 14 -9.94 -28.04 -56.15
N GLU A 15 -10.91 -28.87 -55.80
CA GLU A 15 -12.07 -28.48 -54.99
C GLU A 15 -11.78 -28.58 -53.48
N VAL A 16 -10.87 -29.47 -53.07
CA VAL A 16 -10.44 -29.60 -51.67
C VAL A 16 -9.45 -28.51 -51.28
N ASP A 17 -8.59 -28.06 -52.20
CA ASP A 17 -7.63 -26.96 -51.97
C ASP A 17 -8.32 -25.57 -51.89
N ARG A 18 -9.59 -25.49 -52.31
CA ARG A 18 -10.40 -24.25 -52.25
C ARG A 18 -11.25 -24.15 -50.98
N SER A 19 -11.18 -25.14 -50.09
CA SER A 19 -11.90 -25.17 -48.80
C SER A 19 -11.02 -24.74 -47.62
N GLU A 20 -9.87 -24.10 -47.87
CA GLU A 20 -9.07 -23.42 -46.84
C GLU A 20 -9.40 -21.93 -46.69
N ASP A 21 -10.53 -21.47 -47.25
CA ASP A 21 -10.99 -20.09 -47.04
C ASP A 21 -12.22 -20.07 -46.13
N GLN A 22 -12.07 -19.34 -45.03
CA GLN A 22 -13.03 -19.13 -43.95
C GLN A 22 -13.30 -20.33 -43.03
N VAL A 23 -12.32 -20.60 -42.16
CA VAL A 23 -12.69 -20.61 -40.74
C VAL A 23 -13.12 -19.16 -40.42
N GLU A 24 -14.37 -18.83 -40.73
CA GLU A 24 -15.02 -17.61 -40.26
C GLU A 24 -14.98 -17.73 -38.74
N PHE A 25 -13.97 -17.11 -38.12
CA PHE A 25 -13.87 -16.98 -36.68
C PHE A 25 -14.99 -16.02 -36.28
N ARG A 26 -16.22 -16.55 -36.30
CA ARG A 26 -17.41 -15.85 -35.89
C ARG A 26 -17.23 -15.70 -34.38
N VAL A 27 -16.82 -14.50 -33.97
CA VAL A 27 -16.67 -14.12 -32.58
C VAL A 27 -18.05 -14.28 -31.93
N VAL A 28 -18.30 -15.46 -31.33
CA VAL A 28 -19.60 -15.81 -30.76
C VAL A 28 -19.90 -14.96 -29.52
N GLU A 29 -18.88 -14.43 -28.85
CA GLU A 29 -19.06 -13.46 -27.79
C GLU A 29 -18.00 -12.37 -27.89
N PRO A 30 -18.39 -11.07 -27.97
CA PRO A 30 -17.44 -9.99 -27.78
C PRO A 30 -16.75 -10.16 -26.42
N PRO A 31 -15.45 -9.84 -26.30
CA PRO A 31 -14.77 -9.89 -25.02
C PRO A 31 -15.55 -9.03 -24.03
N ARG A 32 -16.12 -9.67 -23.01
CA ARG A 32 -16.81 -8.97 -21.93
C ARG A 32 -15.75 -8.16 -21.20
N VAL A 33 -15.79 -6.84 -21.36
CA VAL A 33 -15.06 -5.94 -20.46
C VAL A 33 -15.52 -6.28 -19.04
N PRO A 34 -14.60 -6.71 -18.15
CA PRO A 34 -14.96 -7.00 -16.77
C PRO A 34 -15.64 -5.77 -16.18
N THR A 35 -16.84 -5.93 -15.66
CA THR A 35 -17.59 -4.89 -14.93
C THR A 35 -16.95 -4.56 -13.58
N GLU A 36 -16.01 -5.39 -13.13
CA GLU A 36 -15.23 -5.17 -11.92
C GLU A 36 -13.75 -5.03 -12.30
N PRO A 37 -13.06 -4.00 -11.79
CA PRO A 37 -11.64 -3.80 -12.08
C PRO A 37 -10.85 -5.02 -11.62
N ALA A 38 -10.07 -5.61 -12.52
CA ALA A 38 -9.20 -6.76 -12.23
C ALA A 38 -8.04 -6.45 -11.26
N ALA A 39 -7.93 -5.20 -10.78
CA ALA A 39 -6.90 -4.75 -9.84
C ALA A 39 -7.46 -4.74 -8.40
N PRO A 40 -6.65 -5.14 -7.39
CA PRO A 40 -7.09 -5.13 -6.00
C PRO A 40 -7.52 -3.73 -5.55
N ASN A 41 -8.53 -3.67 -4.67
CA ASN A 41 -9.14 -2.45 -4.13
C ASN A 41 -8.09 -1.41 -3.69
N ARG A 42 -7.73 -0.49 -4.59
CA ARG A 42 -6.69 0.52 -4.35
C ARG A 42 -6.95 1.36 -3.10
N PRO A 43 -8.19 1.83 -2.83
CA PRO A 43 -8.49 2.56 -1.60
C PRO A 43 -8.25 1.74 -0.32
N ALA A 44 -8.51 0.43 -0.37
CA ALA A 44 -8.26 -0.46 0.76
C ALA A 44 -6.77 -0.70 1.00
N LEU A 45 -5.96 -0.78 -0.06
CA LEU A 45 -4.50 -0.90 0.08
C LEU A 45 -3.86 0.38 0.62
N VAL A 46 -4.35 1.55 0.19
CA VAL A 46 -3.87 2.86 0.66
C VAL A 46 -4.18 3.06 2.15
N THR A 47 -5.41 2.74 2.60
CA THR A 47 -5.78 2.77 4.02
C THR A 47 -5.00 1.75 4.85
N ALA A 48 -4.88 0.51 4.37
CA ALA A 48 -4.19 -0.57 5.08
C ALA A 48 -2.69 -0.27 5.26
N SER A 49 -2.02 0.27 4.24
CA SER A 49 -0.59 0.61 4.32
C SER A 49 -0.32 1.75 5.31
N LEU A 50 -1.15 2.80 5.32
CA LEU A 50 -1.03 3.88 6.31
C LEU A 50 -1.28 3.37 7.73
N GLY A 51 -2.31 2.54 7.91
CA GLY A 51 -2.62 1.92 9.20
C GLY A 51 -1.49 1.02 9.70
N ALA A 52 -0.95 0.17 8.84
CA ALA A 52 0.19 -0.70 9.16
C ALA A 52 1.44 0.11 9.55
N ALA A 53 1.73 1.20 8.82
CA ALA A 53 2.84 2.07 9.16
C ALA A 53 2.65 2.74 10.52
N ALA A 54 1.46 3.31 10.78
CA ALA A 54 1.16 3.98 12.05
C ALA A 54 1.29 3.01 13.25
N LEU A 55 0.75 1.80 13.10
CA LEU A 55 0.89 0.76 14.13
C LEU A 55 2.33 0.30 14.30
N GLY A 56 3.08 0.13 13.20
CA GLY A 56 4.48 -0.26 13.24
C GLY A 56 5.36 0.75 13.97
N TYR A 57 5.25 2.04 13.63
CA TYR A 57 6.00 3.09 14.31
C TYR A 57 5.56 3.27 15.78
N GLY A 58 4.26 3.17 16.06
CA GLY A 58 3.75 3.22 17.43
C GLY A 58 4.27 2.06 18.30
N ALA A 59 4.22 0.84 17.77
CA ALA A 59 4.74 -0.34 18.44
C ALA A 59 6.25 -0.26 18.67
N LEU A 60 7.01 0.29 17.70
CA LEU A 60 8.44 0.49 17.85
C LEU A 60 8.77 1.48 18.98
N GLY A 61 8.01 2.58 19.10
CA GLY A 61 8.20 3.54 20.19
C GLY A 61 7.93 2.92 21.57
N ILE A 62 6.87 2.11 21.68
CA ILE A 62 6.56 1.36 22.90
C ILE A 62 7.68 0.35 23.21
N LEU A 63 8.13 -0.39 22.21
CA LEU A 63 9.22 -1.35 22.34
C LEU A 63 10.50 -0.70 22.84
N MET A 64 10.88 0.48 22.32
CA MET A 64 12.04 1.22 22.81
C MET A 64 11.91 1.59 24.30
N THR A 65 10.70 1.92 24.75
CA THR A 65 10.44 2.26 26.17
C THR A 65 10.49 1.02 27.07
N LEU A 66 10.11 -0.15 26.55
CA LEU A 66 10.23 -1.43 27.25
C LEU A 66 11.69 -1.89 27.38
N VAL A 67 12.51 -1.66 26.34
CA VAL A 67 13.93 -2.05 26.34
C VAL A 67 14.77 -1.14 27.24
N TRP A 68 14.49 0.16 27.25
CA TRP A 68 15.12 1.14 28.14
C TRP A 68 14.08 1.84 29.02
N PRO A 69 13.63 1.17 30.10
CA PRO A 69 12.71 1.80 31.04
C PRO A 69 13.42 2.98 31.72
N ALA A 70 12.81 4.16 31.61
CA ALA A 70 13.24 5.34 32.35
C ALA A 70 12.41 5.47 33.64
N PHE A 71 13.05 5.90 34.73
CA PHE A 71 12.34 6.18 35.98
C PHE A 71 11.68 7.55 35.89
N TYR A 72 10.34 7.58 35.99
CA TYR A 72 9.56 8.82 35.89
C TYR A 72 9.20 9.37 37.28
N THR A 73 9.06 8.49 38.28
CA THR A 73 8.58 8.85 39.61
C THR A 73 9.58 8.52 40.70
N ARG A 74 9.53 9.28 41.81
CA ARG A 74 10.33 9.01 43.02
C ARG A 74 10.04 7.62 43.61
N ALA A 75 8.79 7.17 43.51
CA ALA A 75 8.34 5.85 43.95
C ALA A 75 9.03 4.74 43.14
N ASP A 76 9.07 4.85 41.81
CA ASP A 76 9.74 3.90 40.91
C ASP A 76 11.24 3.75 41.25
N LEU A 77 11.90 4.86 41.62
CA LEU A 77 13.31 4.85 42.00
C LEU A 77 13.53 4.22 43.38
N TYR A 78 12.64 4.47 44.33
CA TYR A 78 12.69 3.87 45.66
C TYR A 78 12.44 2.36 45.60
N GLU A 79 11.46 1.92 44.80
CA GLU A 79 11.14 0.51 44.63
C GLU A 79 12.30 -0.27 43.99
N ALA A 80 12.91 0.29 42.94
CA ALA A 80 14.00 -0.35 42.21
C ALA A 80 15.36 -0.30 42.95
N MET A 81 15.68 0.79 43.66
CA MET A 81 17.01 0.97 44.26
C MET A 81 17.03 0.90 45.80
N GLN A 82 15.88 0.88 46.47
CA GLN A 82 15.75 0.79 47.94
C GLN A 82 16.55 1.86 48.71
N ILE A 83 16.80 3.01 48.08
CA ILE A 83 17.51 4.15 48.66
C ILE A 83 16.56 5.35 48.79
N PRO A 84 16.60 6.09 49.91
CA PRO A 84 15.72 7.23 50.12
C PRO A 84 16.06 8.38 49.15
N VAL A 85 15.05 8.85 48.41
CA VAL A 85 15.18 9.96 47.47
C VAL A 85 15.27 11.28 48.26
N LEU A 86 16.47 11.86 48.32
CA LEU A 86 16.78 13.09 49.08
C LEU A 86 16.08 14.34 48.55
N GLY A 87 15.57 14.31 47.31
CA GLY A 87 14.82 15.41 46.67
C GLY A 87 14.75 15.24 45.15
N SER A 88 13.92 16.03 44.46
CA SER A 88 13.91 16.09 42.99
C SER A 88 14.30 17.48 42.51
N ILE A 89 15.18 17.56 41.52
CA ILE A 89 15.53 18.83 40.88
C ILE A 89 14.63 18.99 39.66
N GLU A 90 13.79 20.03 39.66
CA GLU A 90 12.97 20.34 38.50
C GLU A 90 13.83 20.89 37.36
N LYS A 91 13.53 20.46 36.13
CA LYS A 91 14.22 20.96 34.94
C LYS A 91 13.80 22.41 34.69
N VAL A 92 14.67 23.36 35.02
CA VAL A 92 14.45 24.78 34.75
C VAL A 92 14.37 25.02 33.24
N ARG A 93 13.17 25.38 32.76
CA ARG A 93 12.94 25.67 31.35
C ARG A 93 13.51 27.04 30.99
N THR A 94 14.69 27.06 30.38
CA THR A 94 15.26 28.28 29.81
C THR A 94 14.44 28.75 28.60
N GLY A 95 14.39 30.06 28.34
CA GLY A 95 13.66 30.62 27.19
C GLY A 95 14.11 30.04 25.83
N ARG A 96 15.39 29.64 25.72
CA ARG A 96 15.93 28.91 24.56
C ARG A 96 15.35 27.50 24.42
N ALA A 97 15.20 26.77 25.52
CA ALA A 97 14.55 25.46 25.52
C ALA A 97 13.06 25.55 25.13
N ARG A 98 12.37 26.61 25.57
CA ARG A 98 10.97 26.85 25.17
C ARG A 98 10.84 27.10 23.68
N ARG A 99 11.71 27.92 23.09
CA ARG A 99 11.69 28.16 21.63
C ARG A 99 11.96 26.89 20.83
N ARG A 100 12.95 26.08 21.24
CA ARG A 100 13.22 24.78 20.59
C ARG A 100 12.03 23.83 20.67
N ALA A 101 11.40 23.70 21.84
CA ALA A 101 10.24 22.85 22.00
C ALA A 101 9.06 23.27 21.12
N VAL A 102 8.84 24.59 20.97
CA VAL A 102 7.79 25.10 20.05
C VAL A 102 8.14 24.77 18.60
N ILE A 103 9.39 24.99 18.17
CA ILE A 103 9.82 24.67 16.80
C ILE A 103 9.68 23.17 16.51
N GLU A 104 10.17 22.31 17.41
CA GLU A 104 10.06 20.84 17.28
C GLU A 104 8.60 20.39 17.19
N MET A 105 7.73 20.94 18.04
CA MET A 105 6.30 20.65 18.03
C MET A 105 5.62 21.15 16.76
N THR A 106 5.95 22.36 16.29
CA THR A 106 5.40 22.90 15.03
C THR A 106 5.84 22.08 13.83
N LEU A 107 7.12 21.67 13.76
CA LEU A 107 7.63 20.81 12.69
C LEU A 107 6.96 19.43 12.70
N TYR A 108 6.76 18.85 13.88
CA TYR A 108 6.06 17.58 14.03
C TYR A 108 4.61 17.68 13.53
N VAL A 109 3.87 18.72 13.97
CA VAL A 109 2.49 18.96 13.53
C VAL A 109 2.42 19.17 12.01
N LEU A 110 3.37 19.94 11.45
CA LEU A 110 3.44 20.19 10.01
C LEU A 110 3.73 18.91 9.22
N ALA A 111 4.63 18.06 9.71
CA ALA A 111 4.92 16.77 9.10
C ALA A 111 3.70 15.84 9.10
N VAL A 112 2.98 15.76 10.23
CA VAL A 112 1.74 14.96 10.33
C VAL A 112 0.66 15.52 9.40
N ALA A 113 0.47 16.83 9.36
CA ALA A 113 -0.47 17.48 8.45
C ALA A 113 -0.13 17.21 6.98
N GLY A 114 1.15 17.29 6.62
CA GLY A 114 1.64 16.96 5.28
C GLY A 114 1.39 15.50 4.90
N LEU A 115 1.60 14.57 5.83
CA LEU A 115 1.30 13.15 5.63
C LEU A 115 -0.20 12.91 5.39
N LEU A 116 -1.07 13.54 6.17
CA LEU A 116 -2.52 13.42 6.01
C LEU A 116 -3.00 14.04 4.69
N LEU A 117 -2.43 15.17 4.27
CA LEU A 117 -2.70 15.78 2.97
C LEU A 117 -2.28 14.86 1.82
N ALA A 118 -1.07 14.29 1.87
CA ALA A 118 -0.59 13.36 0.86
C ALA A 118 -1.50 12.11 0.76
N TYR A 119 -1.89 11.56 1.91
CA TYR A 119 -2.87 10.47 1.97
C TYR A 119 -4.21 10.87 1.32
N GLY A 120 -4.73 12.06 1.63
CA GLY A 120 -5.97 12.57 1.04
C GLY A 120 -5.90 12.71 -0.48
N VAL A 121 -4.79 13.24 -1.01
CA VAL A 121 -4.55 13.34 -2.47
C VAL A 121 -4.49 11.96 -3.11
N ILE A 122 -3.76 11.02 -2.52
CA ILE A 122 -3.66 9.64 -3.04
C ILE A 122 -5.03 8.96 -2.99
N MET A 123 -5.81 9.18 -1.94
CA MET A 123 -7.15 8.63 -1.79
C MET A 123 -8.12 9.20 -2.84
N ALA A 124 -8.06 10.52 -3.11
CA ALA A 124 -8.87 11.15 -4.16
C ALA A 124 -8.57 10.54 -5.53
N ILE A 125 -7.28 10.40 -5.88
CA ILE A 125 -6.84 9.71 -7.10
C ILE A 125 -7.32 8.26 -7.10
N ALA A 126 -7.19 7.54 -5.99
CA ALA A 126 -7.60 6.15 -5.89
C ALA A 126 -9.12 5.95 -6.06
N LEU A 127 -9.94 6.95 -5.73
CA LEU A 127 -11.39 6.94 -5.92
C LEU A 127 -11.81 7.29 -7.35
N GLU A 128 -11.03 8.10 -8.07
CA GLU A 128 -11.31 8.46 -9.47
C GLU A 128 -11.16 7.27 -10.44
N PHE A 129 -10.41 6.24 -10.07
CA PHE A 129 -10.13 5.05 -10.89
C PHE A 129 -10.91 3.78 -10.48
N VAL A 130 -11.93 3.92 -9.63
CA VAL A 130 -12.88 2.85 -9.25
C VAL A 130 -14.19 3.07 -10.00
#